data_AF-A0A072PGM7-F1
#
_entry.id   AF-A0A072PGM7-F1
#
_cell.length_a   1.000
_cell.length_b   1.000
_cell.length_c   1.000
_cell.angle_alpha   90.00
_cell.angle_beta   90.00
_cell.angle_gamma   90.00
#
_symmetry.space_group_name_H-M   'P 1'
#
loop_
_entity.id
_entity.type
_entity.pdbx_description
1 polymer ?
#
loop_
_entity_poly.entity_id
_entity_poly.type
_entity_poly.pdbx_seq_one_letter_code
_entity_poly.pdbx_strand_id
1 'polypeptide(L)'
;MTSQPARRVNSSDNPSEQQGSRTRYLEKESAVMKAASATEATSDTEHVPPPPPPPQGPLSIVFTDIVKSTAIWEAHAAAMASAMQTHDDTVRSLITTNGGYEVKQNGDGFMIAFGSASSAVQFCLDVQEQLLDKAWPSAILKSTPGEETTDNEGHVLFRGLKLRMSAHWGEPVCVWNEVIQRMDYLGPMVNRAARFIEVTEGGQVVVSEDFLFRLQAELEEERDDRGDDHNESNSSAGENARQHLPEELDLRLLRSGREQKNLTHQPFRLRLLGAHEFKGLTELQKLYFIVPNSLEGRVEHWHQVTHVSGVKGNVRTAMTAATTATTTFKD
;
A
#
# COMPACT_ATOMS: atom_id res chain seq x y z
N MET A 1 -38.80 35.38 39.03
CA MET A 1 -37.36 35.68 38.90
C MET A 1 -36.60 34.50 39.45
N THR A 2 -36.15 33.60 38.57
CA THR A 2 -35.44 32.38 38.96
C THR A 2 -34.37 32.13 37.90
N SER A 3 -33.11 32.17 38.33
CA SER A 3 -31.89 32.19 37.50
C SER A 3 -31.44 30.77 37.15
N GLN A 4 -31.10 30.52 35.89
CA GLN A 4 -30.40 29.31 35.40
C GLN A 4 -28.89 29.60 35.25
N PRO A 5 -27.98 28.65 35.54
CA PRO A 5 -26.55 28.83 35.32
C PRO A 5 -26.10 28.42 33.91
N ALA A 6 -25.12 29.15 33.38
CA ALA A 6 -24.53 29.00 32.05
C ALA A 6 -23.64 27.76 31.90
N ARG A 7 -23.73 27.11 30.73
CA ARG A 7 -22.89 25.99 30.28
C ARG A 7 -21.45 26.46 29.97
N ARG A 8 -20.46 25.81 30.58
CA ARG A 8 -19.02 25.92 30.25
C ARG A 8 -18.73 25.14 28.97
N VAL A 9 -18.08 25.78 28.00
CA VAL A 9 -17.45 25.15 26.83
C VAL A 9 -15.96 25.02 27.16
N ASN A 10 -15.41 23.80 27.16
CA ASN A 10 -13.97 23.56 27.25
C ASN A 10 -13.38 23.61 25.83
N SER A 11 -12.58 24.63 25.54
CA SER A 11 -11.70 24.70 24.36
C SER A 11 -10.29 24.27 24.77
N SER A 12 -9.81 23.14 24.25
CA SER A 12 -8.42 22.70 24.40
C SER A 12 -7.89 22.19 23.06
N ASP A 13 -7.68 23.13 22.14
CA ASP A 13 -6.76 22.96 21.01
C ASP A 13 -5.72 24.08 21.15
N ASN A 14 -4.54 23.75 21.70
CA ASN A 14 -3.45 24.69 21.89
C ASN A 14 -2.42 24.51 20.74
N PRO A 15 -2.29 25.45 19.79
CA PRO A 15 -1.43 25.32 18.60
C PRO A 15 0.07 25.28 18.90
N SER A 16 0.48 25.56 20.13
CA SER A 16 1.90 25.73 20.52
C SER A 16 2.66 24.40 20.68
N GLU A 17 1.99 23.29 21.00
CA GLU A 17 2.65 21.98 21.17
C GLU A 17 3.05 21.31 19.85
N GLN A 18 2.28 21.53 18.76
CA GLN A 18 2.61 21.00 17.44
C GLN A 18 3.85 21.67 16.81
N GLN A 19 4.10 22.94 17.17
CA GLN A 19 5.23 23.70 16.66
C GLN A 19 6.55 23.28 17.31
N GLY A 20 6.55 22.93 18.60
CA GLY A 20 7.74 22.46 19.33
C GLY A 20 8.22 21.05 18.95
N SER A 21 7.35 20.21 18.38
CA SER A 21 7.72 18.89 17.85
C SER A 21 8.38 19.04 16.47
N ARG A 22 7.83 19.89 15.59
CA ARG A 22 8.35 20.15 14.24
C ARG A 22 9.76 20.76 14.23
N THR A 23 10.06 21.66 15.17
CA THR A 23 11.41 22.26 15.29
C THR A 23 12.47 21.23 15.72
N ARG A 24 12.12 20.31 16.62
CA ARG A 24 13.01 19.21 17.04
C ARG A 24 13.26 18.16 15.96
N TYR A 25 12.32 18.00 15.02
CA TYR A 25 12.49 17.14 13.84
C TYR A 25 13.50 17.75 12.83
N LEU A 26 13.42 19.05 12.57
CA LEU A 26 14.32 19.75 11.63
C LEU A 26 15.78 19.83 12.14
N GLU A 27 15.97 19.97 13.46
CA GLU A 27 17.32 19.97 14.06
C GLU A 27 18.03 18.61 13.98
N LYS A 28 17.26 17.51 14.07
CA LYS A 28 17.81 16.16 13.87
C LYS A 28 18.20 15.89 12.42
N GLU A 29 17.44 16.36 11.43
CA GLU A 29 17.79 16.23 10.01
C GLU A 29 19.11 16.95 9.66
N SER A 30 19.36 18.13 10.24
CA SER A 30 20.61 18.87 10.04
C SER A 30 21.83 18.15 10.62
N ALA A 31 21.67 17.42 11.73
CA ALA A 31 22.75 16.65 12.35
C ALA A 31 23.09 15.38 11.55
N VAL A 32 22.09 14.71 10.96
CA VAL A 32 22.30 13.51 10.12
C VAL A 32 22.99 13.88 8.80
N MET A 33 22.59 15.00 8.16
CA MET A 33 23.27 15.47 6.94
C MET A 33 24.73 15.88 7.18
N LYS A 34 25.07 16.40 8.36
CA LYS A 34 26.47 16.72 8.73
C LYS A 34 27.34 15.48 8.98
N ALA A 35 26.75 14.37 9.44
CA ALA A 35 27.48 13.13 9.67
C ALA A 35 27.79 12.37 8.36
N ALA A 36 26.91 12.47 7.36
CA ALA A 36 27.10 11.82 6.05
C ALA A 36 28.24 12.42 5.20
N SER A 37 28.64 13.66 5.46
CA SER A 37 29.70 14.37 4.72
C SER A 37 31.14 14.01 5.16
N ALA A 38 31.33 13.18 6.20
CA ALA A 38 32.63 13.06 6.87
C ALA A 38 33.36 11.72 6.66
N THR A 39 32.97 10.88 5.70
CA THR A 39 33.64 9.59 5.49
C THR A 39 33.87 9.30 4.01
N GLU A 40 34.94 9.89 3.45
CA GLU A 40 35.59 9.38 2.23
C GLU A 40 36.94 8.79 2.61
N ALA A 41 37.12 7.48 2.42
CA ALA A 41 38.11 6.94 1.48
C ALA A 41 38.24 5.40 1.57
N THR A 42 38.29 4.80 0.38
CA THR A 42 38.90 3.53 -0.03
C THR A 42 38.01 2.30 -0.31
N SER A 43 38.25 1.77 -1.52
CA SER A 43 38.10 0.40 -2.05
C SER A 43 36.93 0.10 -3.00
N ASP A 44 37.35 -0.19 -4.25
CA ASP A 44 36.73 -1.00 -5.31
C ASP A 44 35.21 -1.16 -5.31
N THR A 45 34.54 -0.23 -5.98
CA THR A 45 33.10 -0.34 -6.28
C THR A 45 32.89 -1.26 -7.48
N GLU A 46 32.30 -2.43 -7.24
CA GLU A 46 31.45 -3.09 -8.24
C GLU A 46 30.54 -2.02 -8.87
N HIS A 47 30.47 -1.99 -10.20
CA HIS A 47 29.68 -1.01 -10.92
C HIS A 47 28.19 -1.27 -10.67
N VAL A 48 27.64 -0.68 -9.61
CA VAL A 48 26.21 -0.65 -9.36
C VAL A 48 25.58 0.13 -10.53
N PRO A 49 24.67 -0.47 -11.31
CA PRO A 49 24.03 0.25 -12.40
C PRO A 49 23.32 1.50 -11.86
N PRO A 50 23.34 2.63 -12.59
CA PRO A 50 22.66 3.83 -12.15
C PRO A 50 21.15 3.54 -11.96
N PRO A 51 20.50 4.19 -10.97
CA PRO A 51 19.08 4.01 -10.76
C PRO A 51 18.30 4.34 -12.05
N PRO A 52 17.17 3.65 -12.31
CA PRO A 52 16.38 3.92 -13.51
C PRO A 52 15.95 5.39 -13.54
N PRO A 53 15.89 6.02 -14.74
CA PRO A 53 15.46 7.40 -14.85
C PRO A 53 14.01 7.54 -14.35
N PRO A 54 13.64 8.71 -13.80
CA PRO A 54 12.27 8.94 -13.35
C PRO A 54 11.29 8.78 -14.52
N PRO A 55 10.21 7.98 -14.38
CA PRO A 55 9.22 7.82 -15.43
C PRO A 55 8.53 9.16 -15.76
N GLN A 56 8.11 9.31 -17.01
CA GLN A 56 7.41 10.51 -17.50
C GLN A 56 6.18 10.09 -18.31
N GLY A 57 5.22 11.01 -18.46
CA GLY A 57 3.93 10.74 -19.08
C GLY A 57 3.00 9.93 -18.16
N PRO A 58 2.04 9.19 -18.73
CA PRO A 58 1.16 8.31 -17.96
C PRO A 58 1.96 7.27 -17.16
N LEU A 59 1.66 7.16 -15.87
CA LEU A 59 2.37 6.28 -14.94
C LEU A 59 1.48 5.83 -13.78
N SER A 60 1.97 4.83 -13.04
CA SER A 60 1.38 4.39 -11.78
C SER A 60 2.04 5.11 -10.60
N ILE A 61 1.24 5.65 -9.70
CA ILE A 61 1.69 6.06 -8.37
C ILE A 61 1.22 5.03 -7.35
N VAL A 62 2.16 4.54 -6.55
CA VAL A 62 1.92 3.68 -5.39
C VAL A 62 2.24 4.47 -4.12
N PHE A 63 1.31 4.42 -3.16
CA PHE A 63 1.59 4.81 -1.78
C PHE A 63 1.63 3.58 -0.90
N THR A 64 2.56 3.56 0.05
CA THR A 64 2.64 2.56 1.12
C THR A 64 2.49 3.24 2.48
N ASP A 65 2.02 2.50 3.49
CA ASP A 65 1.88 2.97 4.87
C ASP A 65 1.90 1.79 5.85
N ILE A 66 2.46 1.99 7.05
CA ILE A 66 2.48 0.95 8.09
C ILE A 66 1.26 1.11 8.99
N VAL A 67 0.45 0.05 9.06
CA VAL A 67 -0.75 0.04 9.90
C VAL A 67 -0.36 0.09 11.38
N LYS A 68 -0.95 1.05 12.11
CA LYS A 68 -0.76 1.27 13.55
C LYS A 68 0.68 1.56 13.97
N SER A 69 1.51 2.12 13.09
CA SER A 69 2.90 2.47 13.38
C SER A 69 3.07 3.38 14.60
N THR A 70 2.23 4.41 14.77
CA THR A 70 2.28 5.30 15.95
C THR A 70 2.15 4.53 17.26
N ALA A 71 1.19 3.59 17.33
CA ALA A 71 0.98 2.78 18.53
C ALA A 71 2.19 1.86 18.81
N ILE A 72 2.81 1.33 17.76
CA ILE A 72 4.04 0.52 17.90
C ILE A 72 5.21 1.39 18.35
N TRP A 73 5.35 2.61 17.83
CA TRP A 73 6.37 3.57 18.26
C TRP A 73 6.24 3.92 19.74
N GLU A 74 5.02 4.17 20.21
CA GLU A 74 4.74 4.50 21.61
C GLU A 74 5.05 3.33 22.55
N ALA A 75 4.72 2.09 22.14
CA ALA A 75 4.91 0.90 22.97
C ALA A 75 6.34 0.32 22.90
N HIS A 76 6.98 0.39 21.74
CA HIS A 76 8.17 -0.41 21.41
C HIS A 76 9.21 0.36 20.58
N ALA A 77 9.46 1.65 20.89
CA ALA A 77 10.32 2.54 20.10
C ALA A 77 11.65 1.94 19.61
N ALA A 78 12.41 1.27 20.49
CA ALA A 78 13.70 0.68 20.11
C ALA A 78 13.55 -0.47 19.09
N ALA A 79 12.56 -1.33 19.28
CA ALA A 79 12.28 -2.41 18.35
C ALA A 79 11.69 -1.87 17.04
N MET A 80 10.86 -0.82 17.11
CA MET A 80 10.28 -0.16 15.95
C MET A 80 11.37 0.47 15.08
N ALA A 81 12.40 1.10 15.66
CA ALA A 81 13.52 1.63 14.89
C ALA A 81 14.25 0.54 14.08
N SER A 82 14.52 -0.62 14.70
CA SER A 82 15.11 -1.76 13.99
C SER A 82 14.19 -2.37 12.94
N ALA A 83 12.88 -2.39 13.20
CA ALA A 83 11.89 -2.88 12.26
C ALA A 83 11.75 -1.93 11.05
N MET A 84 11.79 -0.61 11.26
CA MET A 84 11.81 0.38 10.20
C MET A 84 13.00 0.20 9.27
N GLN A 85 14.20 -0.12 9.78
CA GLN A 85 15.34 -0.43 8.93
C GLN A 85 15.06 -1.65 8.02
N THR A 86 14.54 -2.74 8.62
CA THR A 86 14.20 -3.96 7.87
C THR A 86 13.12 -3.70 6.81
N HIS A 87 12.14 -2.86 7.14
CA HIS A 87 11.08 -2.40 6.25
C HIS A 87 11.65 -1.59 5.08
N ASP A 88 12.41 -0.53 5.38
CA ASP A 88 12.94 0.39 4.38
C ASP A 88 13.87 -0.33 3.40
N ASP A 89 14.76 -1.20 3.90
CA ASP A 89 15.66 -1.99 3.06
C ASP A 89 14.89 -2.95 2.15
N THR A 90 13.86 -3.60 2.68
CA THR A 90 13.00 -4.50 1.90
C THR A 90 12.25 -3.74 0.81
N VAL A 91 11.61 -2.62 1.15
CA VAL A 91 10.84 -1.81 0.21
C VAL A 91 11.75 -1.25 -0.89
N ARG A 92 12.91 -0.66 -0.55
CA ARG A 92 13.84 -0.11 -1.54
C ARG A 92 14.43 -1.17 -2.48
N SER A 93 14.75 -2.35 -1.94
CA SER A 93 15.18 -3.49 -2.77
C SER A 93 14.10 -3.89 -3.77
N LEU A 94 12.84 -3.91 -3.34
CA LEU A 94 11.69 -4.27 -4.19
C LEU A 94 11.32 -3.19 -5.19
N ILE A 95 11.46 -1.90 -4.84
CA ILE A 95 11.34 -0.78 -5.77
C ILE A 95 12.32 -1.00 -6.93
N THR A 96 13.59 -1.23 -6.61
CA THR A 96 14.64 -1.42 -7.62
C THR A 96 14.37 -2.65 -8.50
N THR A 97 14.04 -3.79 -7.87
CA THR A 97 13.80 -5.07 -8.56
C THR A 97 12.60 -5.02 -9.51
N ASN A 98 11.61 -4.17 -9.22
CA ASN A 98 10.41 -4.00 -10.03
C ASN A 98 10.48 -2.78 -10.99
N GLY A 99 11.65 -2.16 -11.13
CA GLY A 99 11.83 -1.00 -12.01
C GLY A 99 11.05 0.24 -11.56
N GLY A 100 10.84 0.38 -10.25
CA GLY A 100 10.19 1.53 -9.65
C GLY A 100 11.18 2.68 -9.40
N TYR A 101 10.61 3.87 -9.30
CA TYR A 101 11.30 5.09 -8.92
C TYR A 101 10.82 5.55 -7.54
N GLU A 102 11.70 5.55 -6.55
CA GLU A 102 11.40 6.11 -5.23
C GLU A 102 11.30 7.64 -5.34
N VAL A 103 10.08 8.18 -5.21
CA VAL A 103 9.84 9.63 -5.24
C VAL A 103 10.33 10.22 -3.92
N LYS A 104 9.74 9.74 -2.82
CA LYS A 104 10.03 10.19 -1.46
C LYS A 104 9.47 9.20 -0.43
N GLN A 105 10.03 9.27 0.76
CA GLN A 105 9.50 8.62 1.96
C GLN A 105 8.80 9.67 2.83
N ASN A 106 7.60 9.35 3.30
CA ASN A 106 6.77 10.22 4.12
C ASN A 106 6.46 9.49 5.44
N GLY A 107 7.36 9.67 6.43
CA GLY A 107 7.25 8.98 7.71
C GLY A 107 7.57 7.49 7.55
N ASP A 108 6.57 6.65 7.77
CA ASP A 108 6.60 5.20 7.69
C ASP A 108 6.10 4.63 6.35
N GLY A 109 5.74 5.51 5.41
CA GLY A 109 5.26 5.17 4.09
C GLY A 109 6.15 5.68 2.95
N PHE A 110 6.00 5.11 1.77
CA PHE A 110 6.70 5.51 0.55
C PHE A 110 5.71 6.02 -0.52
N MET A 111 6.17 6.98 -1.31
CA MET A 111 5.58 7.34 -2.60
C MET A 111 6.50 6.85 -3.71
N ILE A 112 5.97 6.04 -4.62
CA ILE A 112 6.73 5.32 -5.63
C ILE A 112 6.05 5.51 -6.99
N ALA A 113 6.84 5.75 -8.03
CA ALA A 113 6.35 5.87 -9.41
C ALA A 113 6.82 4.69 -10.25
N PHE A 114 5.93 4.14 -11.08
CA PHE A 114 6.24 3.07 -12.04
C PHE A 114 5.74 3.46 -13.42
N GLY A 115 6.53 3.23 -14.46
CA GLY A 115 6.11 3.49 -15.84
C GLY A 115 5.03 2.55 -16.38
N SER A 116 4.64 1.51 -15.62
CA SER A 116 3.63 0.52 -16.02
C SER A 116 2.81 0.05 -14.82
N ALA A 117 1.53 -0.25 -15.04
CA ALA A 117 0.64 -0.77 -14.01
C ALA A 117 1.06 -2.17 -13.54
N SER A 118 1.56 -3.00 -14.46
CA SER A 118 2.15 -4.31 -14.20
C SER A 118 3.30 -4.28 -13.20
N SER A 119 4.31 -3.42 -13.40
CA SER A 119 5.40 -3.24 -12.41
C SER A 119 4.88 -2.83 -11.03
N ALA A 120 3.92 -1.91 -10.99
CA ALA A 120 3.39 -1.37 -9.75
C ALA A 120 2.64 -2.44 -8.95
N VAL A 121 1.76 -3.22 -9.61
CA VAL A 121 1.05 -4.30 -8.93
C VAL A 121 2.02 -5.38 -8.49
N GLN A 122 3.03 -5.71 -9.32
CA GLN A 122 4.02 -6.72 -8.96
C GLN A 122 4.82 -6.32 -7.72
N PHE A 123 5.30 -5.09 -7.67
CA PHE A 123 5.94 -4.53 -6.49
C PHE A 123 5.08 -4.69 -5.23
N CYS A 124 3.80 -4.31 -5.31
CA CYS A 124 2.89 -4.39 -4.16
C CYS A 124 2.74 -5.84 -3.66
N LEU A 125 2.67 -6.80 -4.56
CA LEU A 125 2.48 -8.21 -4.22
C LEU A 125 3.77 -8.79 -3.61
N ASP A 126 4.92 -8.50 -4.22
CA ASP A 126 6.23 -8.92 -3.69
C ASP A 126 6.45 -8.38 -2.27
N VAL A 127 6.04 -7.15 -2.00
CA VAL A 127 6.10 -6.57 -0.65
C VAL A 127 5.25 -7.40 0.30
N GLN A 128 4.00 -7.72 -0.05
CA GLN A 128 3.09 -8.45 0.84
C GLN A 128 3.59 -9.84 1.23
N GLU A 129 4.32 -10.50 0.34
CA GLU A 129 4.91 -11.81 0.58
C GLU A 129 6.24 -11.70 1.32
N GLN A 130 7.17 -10.86 0.85
CA GLN A 130 8.50 -10.76 1.46
C GLN A 130 8.45 -10.34 2.92
N LEU A 131 7.45 -9.55 3.34
CA LEU A 131 7.31 -9.14 4.74
C LEU A 131 7.09 -10.33 5.69
N LEU A 132 6.52 -11.45 5.21
CA LEU A 132 6.30 -12.65 6.02
C LEU A 132 7.63 -13.30 6.44
N ASP A 133 8.63 -13.24 5.57
CA ASP A 133 9.92 -13.92 5.77
C ASP A 133 10.96 -13.07 6.51
N LYS A 134 10.66 -11.80 6.81
CA LYS A 134 11.65 -10.92 7.46
C LYS A 134 11.91 -11.29 8.91
N ALA A 135 13.16 -11.10 9.33
CA ALA A 135 13.59 -11.32 10.70
C ALA A 135 13.17 -10.15 11.61
N TRP A 136 11.87 -10.02 11.84
CA TRP A 136 11.33 -8.95 12.69
C TRP A 136 11.83 -9.05 14.14
N PRO A 137 12.11 -7.91 14.80
CA PRO A 137 12.46 -7.91 16.22
C PRO A 137 11.36 -8.60 17.05
N SER A 138 11.76 -9.44 18.02
CA SER A 138 10.80 -10.25 18.78
C SER A 138 9.75 -9.43 19.53
N ALA A 139 10.05 -8.18 19.90
CA ALA A 139 9.07 -7.29 20.52
C ALA A 139 7.96 -6.87 19.55
N ILE A 140 8.25 -6.71 18.26
CA ILE A 140 7.23 -6.45 17.23
C ILE A 140 6.31 -7.67 17.09
N LEU A 141 6.89 -8.86 17.01
CA LEU A 141 6.14 -10.12 16.90
C LEU A 141 5.28 -10.43 18.13
N LYS A 142 5.62 -9.89 19.30
CA LYS A 142 4.83 -10.03 20.53
C LYS A 142 3.77 -8.95 20.70
N SER A 143 3.82 -7.89 19.88
CA SER A 143 2.85 -6.81 19.92
C SER A 143 1.59 -7.23 19.15
N THR A 144 0.40 -6.91 19.66
CA THR A 144 -0.87 -7.18 18.95
C THR A 144 -0.90 -6.71 17.48
N PRO A 145 -0.38 -5.52 17.10
CA PRO A 145 -0.37 -5.14 15.69
C PRO A 145 0.64 -5.90 14.83
N GLY A 146 1.69 -6.50 15.42
CA GLY A 146 2.76 -7.19 14.70
C GLY A 146 2.81 -8.71 14.88
N GLU A 147 1.84 -9.28 15.61
CA GLU A 147 1.76 -10.72 15.88
C GLU A 147 1.58 -11.54 14.61
N GLU A 148 2.09 -12.77 14.68
CA GLU A 148 1.88 -13.75 13.64
C GLU A 148 0.45 -14.29 13.72
N THR A 149 -0.25 -14.31 12.59
CA THR A 149 -1.60 -14.87 12.50
C THR A 149 -1.64 -15.87 11.36
N THR A 150 -2.38 -16.96 11.55
CA THR A 150 -2.54 -18.00 10.53
C THR A 150 -4.00 -18.16 10.13
N ASP A 151 -4.24 -18.82 8.99
CA ASP A 151 -5.55 -19.37 8.66
C ASP A 151 -5.81 -20.68 9.44
N ASN A 152 -6.95 -21.32 9.16
CA ASN A 152 -7.34 -22.60 9.77
C ASN A 152 -6.45 -23.78 9.34
N GLU A 153 -5.71 -23.63 8.25
CA GLU A 153 -4.80 -24.64 7.71
C GLU A 153 -3.36 -24.46 8.21
N GLY A 154 -3.09 -23.37 8.94
CA GLY A 154 -1.79 -23.04 9.53
C GLY A 154 -0.90 -22.19 8.62
N HIS A 155 -1.41 -21.68 7.49
CA HIS A 155 -0.64 -20.77 6.64
C HIS A 155 -0.53 -19.39 7.28
N VAL A 156 0.68 -18.84 7.29
CA VAL A 156 0.94 -17.51 7.86
C VAL A 156 0.29 -16.43 6.98
N LEU A 157 -0.67 -15.71 7.55
CA LEU A 157 -1.37 -14.60 6.90
C LEU A 157 -0.66 -13.27 7.15
N PHE A 158 -0.21 -13.04 8.38
CA PHE A 158 0.48 -11.81 8.76
C PHE A 158 1.60 -12.13 9.73
N ARG A 159 2.68 -11.35 9.66
CA ARG A 159 3.81 -11.46 10.56
C ARG A 159 4.64 -10.17 10.55
N GLY A 160 4.85 -9.56 11.73
CA GLY A 160 5.60 -8.31 11.84
C GLY A 160 4.82 -7.09 11.36
N LEU A 161 5.52 -6.08 10.83
CA LEU A 161 4.89 -4.84 10.38
C LEU A 161 3.93 -5.12 9.20
N LYS A 162 2.69 -4.63 9.33
CA LYS A 162 1.66 -4.79 8.31
C LYS A 162 1.60 -3.57 7.41
N LEU A 163 1.92 -3.74 6.14
CA LEU A 163 1.82 -2.68 5.15
C LEU A 163 0.46 -2.69 4.47
N ARG A 164 -0.04 -1.50 4.20
CA ARG A 164 -1.15 -1.25 3.29
C ARG A 164 -0.67 -0.43 2.11
N MET A 165 -1.24 -0.67 0.93
CA MET A 165 -0.81 0.00 -0.28
C MET A 165 -1.99 0.44 -1.13
N SER A 166 -1.87 1.60 -1.76
CA SER A 166 -2.78 2.04 -2.80
C SER A 166 -2.04 2.30 -4.11
N ALA A 167 -2.67 2.00 -5.24
CA ALA A 167 -2.14 2.31 -6.57
C ALA A 167 -3.19 2.99 -7.46
N HIS A 168 -2.75 3.97 -8.25
CA HIS A 168 -3.57 4.66 -9.23
C HIS A 168 -2.76 4.91 -10.51
N TRP A 169 -3.44 4.86 -11.66
CA TRP A 169 -2.87 5.18 -12.96
C TRP A 169 -3.37 6.53 -13.47
N GLY A 170 -2.49 7.32 -14.07
CA GLY A 170 -2.87 8.59 -14.68
C GLY A 170 -1.64 9.39 -15.12
N GLU A 171 -1.85 10.64 -15.48
CA GLU A 171 -0.78 11.53 -15.93
C GLU A 171 -0.52 12.64 -14.88
N PRO A 172 0.65 12.64 -14.23
CA PRO A 172 1.03 13.67 -13.27
C PRO A 172 1.74 14.86 -13.94
N VAL A 173 1.83 15.96 -13.19
CA VAL A 173 2.80 17.02 -13.49
C VAL A 173 4.15 16.61 -12.91
N CYS A 174 5.12 16.40 -13.79
CA CYS A 174 6.49 16.04 -13.41
C CYS A 174 7.28 17.31 -13.06
N VAL A 175 7.85 17.37 -11.85
CA VAL A 175 8.62 18.53 -11.37
C VAL A 175 9.96 18.07 -10.82
N TRP A 176 11.06 18.51 -11.42
CA TRP A 176 12.39 18.25 -10.87
C TRP A 176 12.60 19.09 -9.60
N ASN A 177 12.98 18.43 -8.51
CA ASN A 177 13.35 19.10 -7.26
C ASN A 177 14.88 19.19 -7.17
N GLU A 178 15.39 20.42 -7.32
CA GLU A 178 16.84 20.70 -7.29
C GLU A 178 17.48 20.45 -5.92
N VAL A 179 16.73 20.51 -4.82
CA VAL A 179 17.29 20.36 -3.47
C VAL A 179 17.58 18.91 -3.16
N ILE A 180 16.61 18.02 -3.44
CA ILE A 180 16.74 16.59 -3.17
C ILE A 180 17.22 15.79 -4.39
N GLN A 181 17.46 16.45 -5.52
CA GLN A 181 17.91 15.84 -6.79
C GLN A 181 17.03 14.66 -7.22
N ARG A 182 15.71 14.84 -7.10
CA ARG A 182 14.70 13.84 -7.45
C ARG A 182 13.51 14.49 -8.17
N MET A 183 12.84 13.69 -9.00
CA MET A 183 11.56 14.05 -9.60
C MET A 183 10.46 13.94 -8.55
N ASP A 184 9.66 15.00 -8.40
CA ASP A 184 8.39 14.95 -7.70
C ASP A 184 7.24 14.88 -8.72
N TYR A 185 6.13 14.30 -8.28
CA TYR A 185 4.92 14.17 -9.10
C TYR A 185 3.78 14.87 -8.40
N LEU A 186 3.10 15.75 -9.13
CA LEU A 186 2.03 16.58 -8.58
C LEU A 186 0.74 16.41 -9.39
N GLY A 187 -0.36 16.86 -8.79
CA GLY A 187 -1.65 17.00 -9.48
C GLY A 187 -2.73 16.05 -8.97
N PRO A 188 -3.93 16.13 -9.57
CA PRO A 188 -5.10 15.40 -9.09
C PRO A 188 -4.91 13.89 -9.02
N MET A 189 -4.21 13.28 -9.98
CA MET A 189 -3.98 11.82 -9.98
C MET A 189 -3.14 11.36 -8.77
N VAL A 190 -2.13 12.14 -8.37
CA VAL A 190 -1.29 11.84 -7.21
C VAL A 190 -2.11 11.98 -5.93
N ASN A 191 -2.94 13.03 -5.87
CA ASN A 191 -3.83 13.25 -4.74
C ASN A 191 -4.85 12.11 -4.59
N ARG A 192 -5.38 11.55 -5.69
CA ARG A 192 -6.25 10.36 -5.65
C ARG A 192 -5.54 9.16 -5.05
N ALA A 193 -4.35 8.83 -5.56
CA ALA A 193 -3.55 7.72 -5.04
C ALA A 193 -3.29 7.85 -3.53
N ALA A 194 -2.93 9.06 -3.09
CA ALA A 194 -2.69 9.38 -1.68
C ALA A 194 -3.95 9.26 -0.80
N ARG A 195 -5.16 9.39 -1.36
CA ARG A 195 -6.43 9.24 -0.63
C ARG A 195 -6.86 7.79 -0.53
N PHE A 196 -6.61 6.99 -1.56
CA PHE A 196 -7.07 5.59 -1.58
C PHE A 196 -6.45 4.75 -0.47
N ILE A 197 -5.25 5.11 0.00
CA ILE A 197 -4.63 4.42 1.13
C ILE A 197 -5.43 4.59 2.45
N GLU A 198 -6.22 5.66 2.57
CA GLU A 198 -7.03 5.96 3.77
C GLU A 198 -8.14 4.92 4.01
N VAL A 199 -8.57 4.22 2.95
CA VAL A 199 -9.60 3.16 3.03
C VAL A 199 -9.00 1.75 3.01
N THR A 200 -7.67 1.65 3.01
CA THR A 200 -6.95 0.39 2.86
C THR A 200 -6.62 -0.23 4.22
N GLU A 201 -6.80 -1.55 4.32
CA GLU A 201 -6.42 -2.35 5.48
C GLU A 201 -5.00 -2.94 5.39
N GLY A 202 -4.48 -3.37 6.53
CA GLY A 202 -3.20 -4.09 6.59
C GLY A 202 -3.25 -5.32 5.70
N GLY A 203 -2.25 -5.43 4.83
CA GLY A 203 -2.15 -6.51 3.84
C GLY A 203 -2.88 -6.26 2.52
N GLN A 204 -3.69 -5.21 2.40
CA GLN A 204 -4.41 -4.91 1.16
C GLN A 204 -3.55 -4.12 0.17
N VAL A 205 -3.81 -4.39 -1.10
CA VAL A 205 -3.37 -3.59 -2.24
C VAL A 205 -4.63 -3.03 -2.90
N VAL A 206 -4.96 -1.78 -2.61
CA VAL A 206 -6.15 -1.12 -3.16
C VAL A 206 -5.80 -0.41 -4.46
N VAL A 207 -6.61 -0.59 -5.49
CA VAL A 207 -6.39 -0.01 -6.81
C VAL A 207 -7.66 0.65 -7.34
N SER A 208 -7.50 1.66 -8.19
CA SER A 208 -8.61 2.32 -8.88
C SER A 208 -9.05 1.57 -10.13
N GLU A 209 -10.23 1.91 -10.65
CA GLU A 209 -10.71 1.41 -11.94
C GLU A 209 -9.75 1.75 -13.09
N ASP A 210 -9.25 2.99 -13.15
CA ASP A 210 -8.26 3.41 -14.16
C ASP A 210 -6.98 2.57 -14.15
N PHE A 211 -6.53 2.15 -12.95
CA PHE A 211 -5.35 1.31 -12.81
C PHE A 211 -5.60 -0.08 -13.38
N LEU A 212 -6.79 -0.65 -13.12
CA LEU A 212 -7.15 -1.96 -13.62
C LEU A 212 -7.35 -1.98 -15.14
N PHE A 213 -7.97 -0.94 -15.71
CA PHE A 213 -8.08 -0.83 -17.16
C PHE A 213 -6.71 -0.77 -17.82
N ARG A 214 -5.76 -0.02 -17.25
CA ARG A 214 -4.38 -0.01 -17.76
C ARG A 214 -3.72 -1.38 -17.60
N LEU A 215 -3.82 -1.99 -16.43
CA LEU A 215 -3.24 -3.31 -16.15
C LEU A 215 -3.77 -4.37 -17.11
N GLN A 216 -5.08 -4.37 -17.38
CA GLN A 216 -5.70 -5.28 -18.33
C GLN A 216 -5.14 -5.06 -19.75
N ALA A 217 -5.05 -3.81 -20.20
CA ALA A 217 -4.47 -3.50 -21.50
C ALA A 217 -3.01 -3.97 -21.61
N GLU A 218 -2.18 -3.77 -20.58
CA GLU A 218 -0.80 -4.27 -20.54
C GLU A 218 -0.71 -5.79 -20.61
N LEU A 219 -1.63 -6.50 -19.97
CA LEU A 219 -1.69 -7.96 -20.02
C LEU A 219 -2.14 -8.50 -21.38
N GLU A 220 -3.03 -7.78 -22.06
CA GLU A 220 -3.48 -8.10 -23.43
C GLU A 220 -2.34 -7.86 -24.43
N GLU A 221 -1.65 -6.72 -24.34
CA GLU A 221 -0.45 -6.39 -25.13
C GLU A 221 0.62 -7.50 -25.02
N GLU A 222 0.92 -7.97 -23.79
CA GLU A 222 1.87 -9.06 -23.54
C GLU A 222 1.43 -10.44 -24.06
N ARG A 223 0.12 -10.69 -24.20
CA ARG A 223 -0.40 -11.94 -24.79
C ARG A 223 -0.19 -11.94 -26.29
N ASP A 224 -0.53 -10.82 -26.94
CA ASP A 224 -0.41 -10.65 -28.38
C ASP A 224 1.06 -10.78 -28.81
N ASP A 225 1.99 -10.18 -28.06
CA ASP A 225 3.44 -10.25 -28.34
C ASP A 225 4.00 -11.68 -28.23
N ARG A 226 3.38 -12.56 -27.45
CA ARG A 226 3.81 -13.96 -27.28
C ARG A 226 3.32 -14.89 -28.38
N GLY A 227 2.44 -14.43 -29.27
CA GLY A 227 1.88 -15.24 -30.35
C GLY A 227 1.05 -16.42 -29.86
N ASP A 228 0.35 -16.27 -28.72
CA ASP A 228 -0.59 -17.29 -28.23
C ASP A 228 -1.79 -17.31 -29.19
N ASP A 229 -1.79 -18.26 -30.13
CA ASP A 229 -2.77 -18.37 -31.22
C ASP A 229 -4.21 -18.27 -30.69
N HIS A 230 -4.94 -17.27 -31.17
CA HIS A 230 -6.38 -17.18 -30.96
C HIS A 230 -7.07 -18.42 -31.55
N ASN A 231 -7.66 -19.25 -30.70
CA ASN A 231 -8.83 -20.01 -31.14
C ASN A 231 -9.95 -18.98 -31.39
N GLU A 232 -10.24 -18.72 -32.66
CA GLU A 232 -11.27 -17.81 -33.15
C GLU A 232 -12.65 -18.16 -32.57
N SER A 233 -13.03 -17.52 -31.46
CA SER A 233 -14.44 -17.40 -31.08
C SER A 233 -14.71 -16.17 -30.21
N ASN A 234 -14.32 -14.98 -30.66
CA ASN A 234 -15.05 -13.72 -30.41
C ASN A 234 -14.40 -12.51 -31.11
N SER A 235 -14.45 -12.46 -32.44
CA SER A 235 -14.01 -11.31 -33.25
C SER A 235 -14.98 -10.12 -33.21
N SER A 236 -15.62 -9.84 -32.06
CA SER A 236 -16.46 -8.66 -31.84
C SER A 236 -16.16 -7.92 -30.51
N ALA A 237 -15.11 -8.31 -29.79
CA ALA A 237 -14.81 -7.78 -28.45
C ALA A 237 -13.91 -6.53 -28.42
N GLY A 238 -13.36 -6.09 -29.56
CA GLY A 238 -12.38 -4.99 -29.62
C GLY A 238 -12.90 -3.61 -29.19
N GLU A 239 -14.22 -3.38 -29.21
CA GLU A 239 -14.83 -2.14 -28.71
C GLU A 239 -15.55 -2.31 -27.37
N ASN A 240 -15.87 -3.54 -26.96
CA ASN A 240 -16.61 -3.85 -25.73
C ASN A 240 -15.71 -4.25 -24.54
N ALA A 241 -14.44 -4.63 -24.76
CA ALA A 241 -13.51 -4.99 -23.69
C ALA A 241 -13.21 -3.83 -22.71
N ARG A 242 -13.37 -2.58 -23.15
CA ARG A 242 -13.24 -1.38 -22.31
C ARG A 242 -14.37 -1.20 -21.29
N GLN A 243 -15.46 -1.99 -21.36
CA GLN A 243 -16.65 -1.76 -20.53
C GLN A 243 -16.78 -2.72 -19.34
N HIS A 244 -15.99 -3.79 -19.26
CA HIS A 244 -16.12 -4.77 -18.17
C HIS A 244 -14.77 -5.25 -17.64
N LEU A 245 -14.47 -4.93 -16.38
CA LEU A 245 -13.32 -5.47 -15.67
C LEU A 245 -13.56 -6.94 -15.32
N PRO A 246 -12.57 -7.83 -15.54
CA PRO A 246 -12.72 -9.25 -15.22
C PRO A 246 -12.73 -9.47 -13.69
N GLU A 247 -13.46 -10.49 -13.22
CA GLU A 247 -13.44 -10.89 -11.80
C GLU A 247 -12.08 -11.47 -11.37
N GLU A 248 -11.28 -11.95 -12.31
CA GLU A 248 -9.93 -12.48 -12.10
C GLU A 248 -8.96 -11.92 -13.15
N LEU A 249 -7.77 -11.48 -12.72
CA LEU A 249 -6.68 -11.10 -13.62
C LEU A 249 -5.59 -12.16 -13.58
N ASP A 250 -5.20 -12.66 -14.75
CA ASP A 250 -4.08 -13.60 -14.88
C ASP A 250 -2.74 -12.86 -14.89
N LEU A 251 -2.26 -12.47 -13.71
CA LEU A 251 -0.96 -11.80 -13.58
C LEU A 251 0.24 -12.75 -13.77
N ARG A 252 0.03 -14.03 -14.14
CA ARG A 252 1.15 -14.93 -14.47
C ARG A 252 1.93 -14.46 -15.69
N LEU A 253 1.27 -13.71 -16.58
CA LEU A 253 1.85 -13.18 -17.82
C LEU A 253 2.93 -12.13 -17.56
N LEU A 254 2.83 -11.39 -16.45
CA LEU A 254 3.81 -10.37 -16.06
C LEU A 254 5.21 -10.93 -15.79
N ARG A 255 5.30 -12.25 -15.58
CA ARG A 255 6.49 -12.94 -15.05
C ARG A 255 7.42 -13.43 -16.14
N SER A 256 6.84 -13.82 -17.28
CA SER A 256 7.54 -14.48 -18.37
C SER A 256 8.25 -13.52 -19.33
N GLY A 257 8.12 -12.19 -19.13
CA GLY A 257 8.77 -11.17 -19.97
C GLY A 257 10.02 -10.54 -19.36
N ARG A 258 10.27 -10.71 -18.06
CA ARG A 258 11.25 -9.89 -17.31
C ARG A 258 12.35 -10.65 -16.57
N GLU A 259 12.53 -11.95 -16.85
CA GLU A 259 13.50 -12.83 -16.16
C GLU A 259 13.47 -12.76 -14.62
N GLN A 260 12.35 -12.32 -14.03
CA GLN A 260 12.20 -12.17 -12.59
C GLN A 260 11.93 -13.55 -11.96
N LYS A 261 13.00 -14.20 -11.48
CA LYS A 261 12.97 -15.59 -10.95
C LYS A 261 12.30 -15.75 -9.58
N ASN A 262 12.03 -14.67 -8.86
CA ASN A 262 11.54 -14.70 -7.47
C ASN A 262 10.03 -14.43 -7.34
N LEU A 263 9.28 -14.58 -8.42
CA LEU A 263 7.86 -14.26 -8.47
C LEU A 263 7.00 -15.45 -8.00
N THR A 264 6.10 -15.21 -7.04
CA THR A 264 5.12 -16.15 -6.50
C THR A 264 4.19 -16.79 -7.54
N HIS A 265 4.39 -18.00 -8.07
CA HIS A 265 3.68 -18.58 -9.25
C HIS A 265 2.12 -18.61 -9.26
N GLN A 266 1.48 -17.90 -8.34
CA GLN A 266 0.12 -18.01 -7.92
C GLN A 266 -0.82 -17.07 -8.70
N PRO A 267 -2.10 -17.46 -8.86
CA PRO A 267 -3.15 -16.57 -9.33
C PRO A 267 -3.45 -15.47 -8.31
N PHE A 268 -4.14 -14.43 -8.77
CA PHE A 268 -4.60 -13.33 -7.94
C PHE A 268 -6.08 -13.09 -8.16
N ARG A 269 -6.76 -12.67 -7.11
CA ARG A 269 -8.18 -12.32 -7.19
C ARG A 269 -8.37 -10.82 -7.14
N LEU A 270 -9.28 -10.36 -7.99
CA LEU A 270 -9.80 -9.01 -7.92
C LEU A 270 -11.10 -9.03 -7.12
N ARG A 271 -11.24 -8.10 -6.17
CA ARG A 271 -12.46 -7.95 -5.39
C ARG A 271 -12.87 -6.49 -5.37
N LEU A 272 -14.16 -6.24 -5.58
CA LEU A 272 -14.73 -4.90 -5.46
C LEU A 272 -14.70 -4.47 -3.99
N LEU A 273 -14.02 -3.36 -3.69
CA LEU A 273 -14.10 -2.71 -2.38
C LEU A 273 -15.37 -1.83 -2.32
N GLY A 274 -15.75 -1.23 -3.45
CA GLY A 274 -16.95 -0.43 -3.61
C GLY A 274 -16.66 1.05 -3.91
N ALA A 275 -17.72 1.85 -3.97
CA ALA A 275 -17.62 3.29 -4.23
C ALA A 275 -17.38 4.06 -2.92
N HIS A 276 -16.35 4.92 -2.91
CA HIS A 276 -15.91 5.66 -1.73
C HIS A 276 -15.85 7.16 -2.01
N GLU A 277 -16.28 7.97 -1.03
CA GLU A 277 -16.10 9.42 -1.05
C GLU A 277 -14.76 9.78 -0.43
N PHE A 278 -14.05 10.73 -1.03
CA PHE A 278 -12.80 11.26 -0.48
C PHE A 278 -12.84 12.78 -0.43
N LYS A 279 -12.29 13.33 0.65
CA LYS A 279 -12.18 14.78 0.81
C LYS A 279 -11.40 15.39 -0.35
N GLY A 280 -12.03 16.32 -1.07
CA GLY A 280 -11.43 17.04 -2.18
C GLY A 280 -11.54 16.33 -3.53
N LEU A 281 -12.21 15.18 -3.59
CA LEU A 281 -12.65 14.56 -4.85
C LEU A 281 -14.16 14.80 -4.99
N THR A 282 -14.58 15.20 -6.19
CA THR A 282 -15.98 15.56 -6.47
C THR A 282 -16.86 14.34 -6.73
N GLU A 283 -16.26 13.24 -7.19
CA GLU A 283 -16.97 12.03 -7.61
C GLU A 283 -16.62 10.84 -6.71
N LEU A 284 -17.59 9.94 -6.55
CA LEU A 284 -17.36 8.65 -5.92
C LEU A 284 -16.27 7.88 -6.66
N GLN A 285 -15.32 7.35 -5.91
CA GLN A 285 -14.21 6.60 -6.47
C GLN A 285 -14.47 5.11 -6.26
N LYS A 286 -14.61 4.38 -7.36
CA LYS A 286 -14.79 2.93 -7.34
C LYS A 286 -13.43 2.25 -7.19
N LEU A 287 -13.29 1.50 -6.11
CA LEU A 287 -12.03 0.87 -5.71
C LEU A 287 -12.16 -0.63 -5.65
N TYR A 288 -11.02 -1.28 -5.82
CA TYR A 288 -10.85 -2.72 -5.78
C TYR A 288 -9.66 -3.05 -4.91
N PHE A 289 -9.58 -4.29 -4.42
CA PHE A 289 -8.35 -4.81 -3.84
C PHE A 289 -7.89 -6.06 -4.58
N ILE A 290 -6.58 -6.21 -4.66
CA ILE A 290 -5.91 -7.36 -5.25
C ILE A 290 -5.28 -8.17 -4.12
N VAL A 291 -5.47 -9.49 -4.16
CA VAL A 291 -4.92 -10.42 -3.16
C VAL A 291 -4.26 -11.62 -3.86
N PRO A 292 -3.02 -11.99 -3.49
CA PRO A 292 -2.42 -13.26 -3.89
C PRO A 292 -3.21 -14.43 -3.34
N ASN A 293 -3.35 -15.51 -4.11
CA ASN A 293 -4.07 -16.69 -3.63
C ASN A 293 -3.47 -17.29 -2.35
N SER A 294 -2.16 -17.27 -2.14
CA SER A 294 -1.51 -17.67 -0.88
C SER A 294 -1.99 -16.89 0.34
N LEU A 295 -2.48 -15.67 0.10
CA LEU A 295 -2.91 -14.74 1.12
C LEU A 295 -4.43 -14.54 1.06
N GLU A 296 -5.17 -15.43 0.38
CA GLU A 296 -6.63 -15.36 0.29
C GLU A 296 -7.30 -15.43 1.67
N GLY A 297 -6.68 -16.10 2.66
CA GLY A 297 -7.15 -16.09 4.04
C GLY A 297 -7.20 -14.68 4.68
N ARG A 298 -6.50 -13.68 4.12
CA ARG A 298 -6.63 -12.28 4.56
C ARG A 298 -7.98 -11.66 4.19
N VAL A 299 -8.71 -12.21 3.22
CA VAL A 299 -10.02 -11.69 2.81
C VAL A 299 -11.04 -11.78 3.96
N GLU A 300 -11.04 -12.90 4.70
CA GLU A 300 -11.88 -13.06 5.89
C GLU A 300 -11.55 -12.02 6.98
N HIS A 301 -10.26 -11.70 7.13
CA HIS A 301 -9.81 -10.65 8.04
C HIS A 301 -10.40 -9.28 7.68
N TRP A 302 -10.47 -8.94 6.40
CA TRP A 302 -10.99 -7.65 5.94
C TRP A 302 -12.52 -7.57 6.00
N HIS A 303 -13.23 -8.67 5.77
CA HIS A 303 -14.70 -8.68 5.92
C HIS A 303 -15.18 -8.41 7.35
N GLN A 304 -14.32 -8.62 8.35
CA GLN A 304 -14.59 -8.30 9.74
C GLN A 304 -14.36 -6.82 10.06
N VAL A 305 -14.05 -5.98 9.06
CA VAL A 305 -13.61 -4.61 9.24
C VAL A 305 -14.50 -3.67 8.41
N THR A 306 -14.99 -2.60 9.03
CA THR A 306 -15.83 -1.58 8.39
C THR A 306 -15.09 -0.24 8.35
N HIS A 307 -15.08 0.40 7.17
CA HIS A 307 -14.59 1.77 7.02
C HIS A 307 -15.60 2.76 7.59
N VAL A 308 -15.14 3.70 8.42
CA VAL A 308 -15.98 4.75 8.99
C VAL A 308 -15.42 6.11 8.57
N SER A 309 -16.19 6.85 7.79
CA SER A 309 -15.81 8.19 7.32
C SER A 309 -15.48 9.11 8.51
N GLY A 310 -14.33 9.78 8.42
CA GLY A 310 -13.83 10.71 9.45
C GLY A 310 -13.03 10.08 10.59
N VAL A 311 -12.92 8.75 10.67
CA VAL A 311 -12.06 8.04 11.63
C VAL A 311 -10.78 7.60 10.93
N LYS A 312 -9.62 7.87 11.53
CA LYS A 312 -8.33 7.34 11.01
C LYS A 312 -8.26 5.83 11.28
N GLY A 313 -8.30 5.05 10.20
CA GLY A 313 -8.24 3.59 10.24
C GLY A 313 -9.62 2.94 10.40
N ASN A 314 -9.71 1.65 10.11
CA ASN A 314 -10.99 0.96 10.07
C ASN A 314 -11.35 0.32 11.42
N VAL A 315 -12.65 0.06 11.61
CA VAL A 315 -13.22 -0.45 12.86
C VAL A 315 -13.60 -1.91 12.67
N ARG A 316 -13.20 -2.81 13.59
CA ARG A 316 -13.66 -4.20 13.57
C ARG A 316 -15.16 -4.27 13.88
N THR A 317 -15.91 -4.93 13.02
CA THR A 317 -17.31 -5.29 13.26
C THR A 317 -17.33 -6.33 14.38
N ALA A 318 -17.89 -5.98 15.54
CA ALA A 318 -18.04 -6.93 16.64
C ALA A 318 -18.95 -8.08 16.17
N MET A 319 -18.44 -9.32 16.20
CA MET A 319 -19.30 -10.50 16.10
C MET A 319 -20.28 -10.47 17.29
N THR A 320 -21.53 -10.10 17.04
CA THR A 320 -22.62 -10.45 17.94
C THR A 320 -22.72 -11.97 17.90
N ALA A 321 -22.18 -12.63 18.94
CA ALA A 321 -22.43 -14.04 19.17
C ALA A 321 -23.95 -14.24 19.26
N ALA A 322 -24.53 -14.83 18.23
CA ALA A 322 -25.91 -15.29 18.26
C ALA A 322 -25.96 -16.48 19.23
N THR A 323 -26.22 -16.21 20.51
CA THR A 323 -26.61 -17.22 21.47
C THR A 323 -27.95 -17.80 21.01
N THR A 324 -27.90 -18.92 20.29
CA THR A 324 -29.06 -19.79 20.09
C THR A 324 -29.48 -20.35 21.44
N ALA A 325 -30.41 -19.68 22.10
CA ALA A 325 -31.17 -20.25 23.18
C ALA A 325 -32.16 -21.26 22.59
N THR A 326 -31.81 -22.53 22.63
CA THR A 326 -32.71 -23.65 22.38
C THR A 326 -33.78 -23.67 23.48
N THR A 327 -34.96 -23.11 23.19
CA THR A 327 -36.15 -23.36 24.01
C THR A 327 -36.68 -24.74 23.65
N THR A 328 -36.31 -25.74 24.45
CA THR A 328 -37.00 -27.03 24.53
C THR A 328 -38.38 -26.83 25.14
N PHE A 329 -39.44 -27.06 24.34
CA PHE A 329 -40.78 -27.36 24.83
C PHE A 329 -40.97 -28.89 24.87
N LYS A 330 -41.20 -29.42 26.07
CA LYS A 330 -41.79 -30.71 26.48
C LYS A 330 -42.15 -30.49 27.95
N ASP A 331 -43.34 -30.68 28.48
CA ASP A 331 -44.61 -31.25 28.03
C ASP A 331 -45.77 -30.35 28.55
#